data_AF-A0A2V8T8Q7-F1
#
_entry.id   AF-A0A2V8T8Q7-F1
#
_cell.length_a   1.000
_cell.length_b   1.000
_cell.length_c   1.000
_cell.angle_alpha   90.00
_cell.angle_beta   90.00
_cell.angle_gamma   90.00
#
_symmetry.space_group_name_H-M   'P 1'
#
loop_
_entity.id
_entity.type
_entity.pdbx_description
1 polymer ?
#
loop_
_entity_poly.entity_id
_entity_poly.type
_entity_poly.pdbx_seq_one_letter_code
_entity_poly.pdbx_strand_id
1 'polypeptide(L)'
;MSVEPTLSYSKIVERYAHFFDRPEVRLRFLNHTLAQQAASRERADALLARIPFLKRARLYDQALKLWLYHLIFQELGRLVPSATEERRRIKRLKGRAPLASRLLFGCYRHRRALAFPCLLLLAASLFGVYSGLAWSARRANDYLAARNHDGRQAAGKSWGQSAVYAQTPQGRLPDYRPEKVWLVEQGEGFERYSNGARVLTEMGTTNRARGYYLFRQGKAAIGEGLKHEPVGIVYHTSESDMLPFTPDNNASIESRSRALLEYVRRNKSYNYVIDRFGQIYKIVRDEDAANHAGNSVWSDSTATYVGLNESFLGVCFETKTGEAEEQLTEAQLVAGRLLTQVLRSRHKIDDADCVTHALVSVNPSNMRICFHHDWAHGFPFGAFGLSDKYGVAPASVAEFGFTYDDDVVAELGGALWPGVGAGEEEFRQHAEGAGQRPEEARRMMRGVYRQQMELQSRARAADDEAKGVKVGAELALD
;
A
#
# COMPACT_ATOMS: atom_id res chain seq x y z
N MET A 1 -48.29 22.34 24.17
CA MET A 1 -47.80 22.86 25.46
C MET A 1 -46.89 21.80 26.10
N SER A 2 -45.58 21.92 25.92
CA SER A 2 -44.61 20.99 26.54
C SER A 2 -44.51 21.30 28.02
N VAL A 3 -45.00 20.40 28.87
CA VAL A 3 -44.74 20.47 30.31
C VAL A 3 -43.22 20.48 30.50
N GLU A 4 -42.72 21.48 31.21
CA GLU A 4 -41.30 21.66 31.47
C GLU A 4 -40.72 20.34 32.04
N PRO A 5 -39.68 19.73 31.45
CA PRO A 5 -39.19 18.41 31.86
C PRO A 5 -38.85 18.32 33.35
N THR A 6 -38.43 19.44 33.93
CA THR A 6 -38.11 19.62 35.35
C THR A 6 -39.31 19.36 36.26
N LEU A 7 -40.50 19.83 35.86
CA LEU A 7 -41.77 19.56 36.56
C LEU A 7 -42.15 18.08 36.50
N SER A 8 -41.85 17.40 35.39
CA SER A 8 -42.09 15.96 35.28
C SER A 8 -41.18 15.15 36.21
N TYR A 9 -39.92 15.55 36.37
CA TYR A 9 -38.96 14.85 37.23
C TYR A 9 -39.24 15.08 38.72
N SER A 10 -39.60 16.30 39.11
CA SER A 10 -40.05 16.63 40.47
C SER A 10 -41.22 15.73 40.91
N LYS A 11 -42.26 15.60 40.07
CA LYS A 11 -43.42 14.74 40.36
C LYS A 11 -43.05 13.27 40.50
N ILE A 12 -42.03 12.81 39.77
CA ILE A 12 -41.54 11.43 39.90
C ILE A 12 -40.84 11.26 41.24
N VAL A 13 -39.88 12.12 41.59
CA VAL A 13 -39.12 12.02 42.87
C VAL A 13 -40.06 12.16 44.07
N GLU A 14 -41.02 13.08 44.02
CA GLU A 14 -42.00 13.33 45.08
C GLU A 14 -42.82 12.07 45.41
N ARG A 15 -43.20 11.27 44.41
CA ARG A 15 -43.89 9.98 44.61
C ARG A 15 -43.07 9.00 45.46
N TYR A 16 -41.74 9.05 45.36
CA TYR A 16 -40.84 8.22 46.17
C TYR A 16 -40.48 8.87 47.50
N ALA A 17 -40.65 10.18 47.64
CA ALA A 17 -40.42 10.90 48.89
C ALA A 17 -41.44 10.48 49.98
N HIS A 18 -42.63 10.01 49.59
CA HIS A 18 -43.62 9.42 50.49
C HIS A 18 -43.18 8.12 51.19
N PHE A 19 -42.06 7.52 50.79
CA PHE A 19 -41.49 6.38 51.52
C PHE A 19 -40.81 6.77 52.85
N PHE A 20 -40.65 8.06 53.12
CA PHE A 20 -40.09 8.58 54.36
C PHE A 20 -41.19 9.22 55.22
N ASP A 21 -41.38 8.70 56.43
CA ASP A 21 -42.35 9.22 57.40
C ASP A 21 -41.88 10.55 58.02
N ARG A 22 -40.56 10.70 58.18
CA ARG A 22 -39.94 11.91 58.73
C ARG A 22 -39.82 13.00 57.67
N PRO A 23 -40.38 14.20 57.91
CA PRO A 23 -40.37 15.29 56.94
C PRO A 23 -38.94 15.76 56.60
N GLU A 24 -38.01 15.68 57.54
CA GLU A 24 -36.62 16.10 57.31
C GLU A 24 -35.90 15.16 56.32
N VAL A 25 -36.14 13.86 56.43
CA VAL A 25 -35.56 12.84 55.54
C VAL A 25 -36.18 12.93 54.15
N ARG A 26 -37.49 13.19 54.08
CA ARG A 26 -38.21 13.42 52.82
C ARG A 26 -37.63 14.61 52.06
N LEU A 27 -37.43 15.74 52.74
CA LEU A 27 -36.91 16.96 52.14
C LEU A 27 -35.44 16.79 51.71
N ARG A 28 -34.63 16.08 52.51
CA ARG A 28 -33.25 15.73 52.16
C ARG A 28 -33.18 14.86 50.91
N PHE A 29 -34.02 13.82 50.83
CA PHE A 29 -34.11 12.94 49.67
C PHE A 29 -34.51 13.70 48.41
N LEU A 30 -35.54 14.56 48.50
CA LEU A 30 -36.03 15.36 47.38
C LEU A 30 -34.92 16.30 46.84
N ASN A 31 -34.33 17.10 47.72
CA ASN A 31 -33.33 18.09 47.34
C ASN A 31 -32.07 17.44 46.77
N HIS A 32 -31.59 16.37 47.40
CA HIS A 32 -30.37 15.70 46.97
C HIS A 32 -30.56 14.97 45.62
N THR A 33 -31.69 14.27 45.43
CA THR A 33 -31.97 13.53 44.19
C THR A 33 -32.18 14.47 43.01
N LEU A 34 -32.89 15.59 43.21
CA LEU A 34 -33.10 16.59 42.16
C LEU A 34 -31.80 17.32 41.81
N ALA A 35 -30.96 17.66 42.79
CA ALA A 35 -29.65 18.28 42.53
C ALA A 35 -28.73 17.35 41.71
N GLN A 36 -28.67 16.06 42.06
CA GLN A 36 -27.89 15.08 41.29
C GLN A 36 -28.42 14.88 39.87
N GLN A 37 -29.75 14.90 39.69
CA GLN A 37 -30.36 14.80 38.37
C GLN A 37 -30.06 16.02 37.51
N ALA A 38 -30.12 17.23 38.08
CA ALA A 38 -29.77 18.47 37.38
C ALA A 38 -28.30 18.45 36.92
N ALA A 39 -27.36 18.09 37.80
CA ALA A 39 -25.94 17.99 37.47
C ALA A 39 -25.65 16.90 36.41
N SER A 40 -26.36 15.77 36.46
CA SER A 40 -26.21 14.69 35.47
C SER A 40 -26.70 15.12 34.09
N ARG A 41 -27.80 15.87 34.05
CA ARG A 41 -28.34 16.45 32.81
C ARG A 41 -27.39 17.45 32.20
N GLU A 42 -26.82 18.35 33.00
CA GLU A 42 -25.85 19.35 32.52
C GLU A 42 -24.62 18.69 31.87
N ARG A 43 -24.08 17.64 32.49
CA ARG A 43 -22.98 16.85 31.90
C ARG A 43 -23.36 16.17 30.60
N ALA A 44 -24.56 15.57 30.54
CA ALA A 44 -25.05 14.93 29.33
C ALA A 44 -25.27 15.94 28.19
N ASP A 45 -25.84 17.10 28.51
CA ASP A 45 -26.03 18.20 27.55
C ASP A 45 -24.69 18.76 27.05
N ALA A 46 -23.66 18.84 27.90
CA ALA A 46 -22.30 19.26 27.52
C ALA A 46 -21.60 18.24 26.58
N LEU A 47 -21.75 16.94 26.85
CA LEU A 47 -21.18 15.89 25.98
C LEU A 47 -21.90 15.83 24.62
N LEU A 48 -23.22 16.01 24.62
CA LEU A 48 -24.05 15.95 23.41
C LEU A 48 -24.05 17.25 22.60
N ALA A 49 -23.47 18.33 23.10
CA ALA A 49 -23.27 19.56 22.33
C ALA A 49 -22.45 19.33 21.05
N ARG A 50 -21.60 18.29 21.03
CA ARG A 50 -20.80 17.88 19.86
C ARG A 50 -21.59 17.12 18.79
N ILE A 51 -22.79 16.60 19.12
CA ILE A 51 -23.59 15.77 18.20
C ILE A 51 -25.09 16.13 18.31
N PRO A 52 -25.54 17.21 17.65
CA PRO A 52 -26.86 17.81 17.89
C PRO A 52 -28.04 16.93 17.45
N PHE A 53 -27.84 15.95 16.57
CA PHE A 53 -28.92 15.07 16.11
C PHE A 53 -29.43 14.12 17.21
N LEU A 54 -28.56 13.71 18.14
CA LEU A 54 -28.92 12.82 19.26
C LEU A 54 -29.80 13.51 20.29
N LYS A 55 -29.71 14.84 20.42
CA LYS A 55 -30.50 15.63 21.37
C LYS A 55 -32.00 15.68 21.02
N ARG A 56 -32.37 15.45 19.75
CA ARG A 56 -33.78 15.37 19.29
C ARG A 56 -34.37 13.97 19.37
N ALA A 57 -33.58 12.96 19.72
CA ALA A 57 -34.08 11.59 19.78
C ALA A 57 -34.94 11.38 21.04
N ARG A 58 -36.13 10.79 20.88
CA ARG A 58 -36.98 10.33 22.00
C ARG A 58 -36.24 9.40 22.98
N LEU A 59 -35.16 8.77 22.52
CA LEU A 59 -34.28 7.91 23.32
C LEU A 59 -33.49 8.68 24.38
N TYR A 60 -33.15 9.95 24.15
CA TYR A 60 -32.42 10.79 25.11
C TYR A 60 -33.26 11.03 26.38
N ASP A 61 -34.51 11.44 26.21
CA ASP A 61 -35.44 11.65 27.33
C ASP A 61 -35.75 10.34 28.07
N GLN A 62 -35.80 9.21 27.36
CA GLN A 62 -35.98 7.90 28.00
C GLN A 62 -34.76 7.49 28.81
N ALA A 63 -33.55 7.73 28.31
CA ALA A 63 -32.31 7.46 29.03
C ALA A 63 -32.19 8.32 30.31
N LEU A 64 -32.50 9.61 30.23
CA LEU A 64 -32.52 10.50 31.40
C LEU A 64 -33.55 10.05 32.45
N LYS A 65 -34.74 9.60 32.02
CA LYS A 65 -35.74 9.01 32.93
C LYS A 65 -35.22 7.76 33.63
N LEU A 66 -34.59 6.85 32.90
CA LEU A 66 -34.00 5.63 33.48
C LEU A 66 -32.89 5.94 34.48
N TRP A 67 -32.06 6.94 34.17
CA TRP A 67 -31.02 7.40 35.08
C TRP A 67 -31.61 8.03 36.35
N LEU A 68 -32.66 8.85 36.23
CA LEU A 68 -33.37 9.38 37.40
C LEU A 68 -33.87 8.25 38.32
N TYR A 69 -34.44 7.17 37.76
CA TYR A 69 -34.84 6.01 38.56
C TYR A 69 -33.65 5.34 39.25
N HIS A 70 -32.50 5.24 38.57
CA HIS A 70 -31.27 4.72 39.19
C HIS A 70 -30.85 5.56 40.40
N LEU A 71 -30.83 6.89 40.28
CA LEU A 71 -30.49 7.81 41.36
C LEU A 71 -31.47 7.71 42.53
N ILE A 72 -32.77 7.70 42.24
CA ILE A 72 -33.84 7.47 43.22
C ILE A 72 -33.57 6.18 44.02
N PHE A 73 -33.23 5.08 43.35
CA PHE A 73 -32.99 3.81 44.02
C PHE A 73 -31.66 3.75 44.78
N GLN A 74 -30.64 4.44 44.31
CA GLN A 74 -29.37 4.58 45.02
C GLN A 74 -29.56 5.37 46.33
N GLU A 75 -30.27 6.48 46.27
CA GLU A 75 -30.56 7.31 47.45
C GLU A 75 -31.53 6.63 48.42
N LEU A 76 -32.55 5.93 47.92
CA LEU A 76 -33.39 5.05 48.74
C LEU A 76 -32.54 3.97 49.44
N GLY A 77 -31.57 3.38 48.75
CA GLY A 77 -30.65 2.39 49.34
C GLY A 77 -29.74 2.97 50.44
N ARG A 78 -29.42 4.27 50.37
CA ARG A 78 -28.59 4.97 51.37
C ARG A 78 -29.39 5.40 52.61
N LEU A 79 -30.62 5.89 52.40
CA LEU A 79 -31.43 6.49 53.45
C LEU A 79 -32.35 5.50 54.17
N VAL A 80 -32.56 4.30 53.63
CA VAL A 80 -33.33 3.23 54.27
C VAL A 80 -32.42 2.42 55.20
N PRO A 81 -32.68 2.37 56.52
CA PRO A 81 -31.87 1.60 57.45
C PRO A 81 -31.90 0.09 57.14
N SER A 82 -30.79 -0.59 57.43
CA SER A 82 -30.60 -2.02 57.17
C SER A 82 -31.37 -2.96 58.12
N ALA A 83 -32.11 -2.40 59.09
CA ALA A 83 -32.81 -3.14 60.13
C ALA A 83 -33.95 -4.02 59.58
N THR A 84 -34.04 -5.23 60.09
CA THR A 84 -34.91 -6.32 59.61
C THR A 84 -36.41 -6.02 59.75
N GLU A 85 -36.79 -5.14 60.68
CA GLU A 85 -38.18 -4.74 60.92
C GLU A 85 -38.70 -3.69 59.92
N GLU A 86 -37.87 -2.72 59.52
CA GLU A 86 -38.26 -1.71 58.52
C GLU A 86 -38.37 -2.31 57.11
N ARG A 87 -37.60 -3.36 56.79
CA ARG A 87 -37.79 -4.17 55.58
C ARG A 87 -39.21 -4.76 55.47
N ARG A 88 -39.87 -5.08 56.60
CA ARG A 88 -41.27 -5.55 56.60
C ARG A 88 -42.26 -4.41 56.39
N ARG A 89 -41.99 -3.20 56.90
CA ARG A 89 -42.81 -1.99 56.63
C ARG A 89 -42.74 -1.55 55.15
N ILE A 90 -41.56 -1.58 54.54
CA ILE A 90 -41.39 -1.28 53.10
C ILE A 90 -42.15 -2.30 52.23
N LYS A 91 -42.23 -3.57 52.65
CA LYS A 91 -43.08 -4.58 51.97
C LYS A 91 -44.58 -4.26 52.08
N ARG A 92 -45.06 -3.64 53.16
CA ARG A 92 -46.46 -3.18 53.27
C ARG A 92 -46.72 -1.92 52.43
N LEU A 93 -45.78 -0.98 52.39
CA LEU A 93 -45.85 0.22 51.55
C LEU A 93 -45.76 -0.07 50.04
N LYS A 94 -45.17 -1.20 49.63
CA LYS A 94 -45.23 -1.71 48.24
C LYS A 94 -46.66 -1.87 47.72
N GLY A 95 -47.67 -2.03 48.57
CA GLY A 95 -49.07 -2.09 48.16
C GLY A 95 -49.60 -0.80 47.51
N ARG A 96 -49.01 0.36 47.83
CA ARG A 96 -49.44 1.68 47.34
C ARG A 96 -48.64 2.22 46.15
N ALA A 97 -47.54 1.57 45.80
CA ALA A 97 -46.68 2.00 44.69
C ALA A 97 -47.24 1.50 43.34
N PRO A 98 -47.17 2.32 42.26
CA PRO A 98 -47.53 1.89 40.92
C PRO A 98 -46.78 0.62 40.51
N LEU A 99 -47.45 -0.27 39.78
CA LEU A 99 -46.92 -1.59 39.41
C LEU A 99 -45.56 -1.50 38.69
N ALA A 100 -45.40 -0.51 37.81
CA ALA A 100 -44.16 -0.23 37.09
C ALA A 100 -42.97 0.06 38.03
N SER A 101 -43.19 0.86 39.08
CA SER A 101 -42.18 1.20 40.08
C SER A 101 -41.72 -0.02 40.88
N ARG A 102 -42.65 -0.94 41.16
CA ARG A 102 -42.35 -2.20 41.88
C ARG A 102 -41.53 -3.16 41.03
N LEU A 103 -41.86 -3.26 39.74
CA LEU A 103 -41.12 -4.08 38.78
C LEU A 103 -39.70 -3.53 38.59
N LEU A 104 -39.54 -2.23 38.36
CA LEU A 104 -38.24 -1.59 38.18
C LEU A 104 -37.34 -1.74 39.43
N PHE A 105 -37.91 -1.59 40.63
CA PHE A 105 -37.16 -1.83 41.87
C PHE A 105 -36.76 -3.30 42.04
N GLY A 106 -37.62 -4.24 41.62
CA GLY A 106 -37.31 -5.66 41.57
C GLY A 106 -36.13 -5.96 40.64
N CYS A 107 -36.16 -5.42 39.41
CA CYS A 107 -35.08 -5.56 38.44
C CYS A 107 -33.77 -4.95 38.96
N TYR A 108 -33.82 -3.77 39.59
CA TYR A 108 -32.63 -3.14 40.19
C TYR A 108 -32.01 -4.00 41.30
N ARG A 109 -32.84 -4.58 42.19
CA ARG A 109 -32.36 -5.44 43.28
C ARG A 109 -31.67 -6.70 42.75
N HIS A 110 -32.16 -7.24 41.63
CA HIS A 110 -31.59 -8.42 40.98
C HIS A 110 -30.64 -8.08 39.82
N ARG A 111 -30.19 -6.82 39.69
CA ARG A 111 -29.39 -6.36 38.54
C ARG A 111 -28.13 -7.19 38.28
N ARG A 112 -27.46 -7.68 39.33
CA ARG A 112 -26.26 -8.53 39.20
C ARG A 112 -26.61 -9.92 38.68
N ALA A 113 -27.75 -10.48 39.08
CA ALA A 113 -28.24 -11.76 38.58
C ALA A 113 -28.81 -11.64 37.14
N LEU A 114 -29.36 -10.48 36.78
CA LEU A 114 -29.90 -10.20 35.44
C LEU A 114 -28.82 -9.73 34.43
N ALA A 115 -27.66 -9.27 34.90
CA ALA A 115 -26.59 -8.81 34.02
C ALA A 115 -26.03 -9.92 33.12
N PHE A 116 -25.83 -11.11 33.68
CA PHE A 116 -25.28 -12.26 32.97
C PHE A 116 -26.18 -12.75 31.80
N PRO A 117 -27.49 -13.01 31.98
CA PRO A 117 -28.35 -13.41 30.88
C PRO A 117 -28.54 -12.30 29.83
N CYS A 118 -28.54 -11.02 30.23
CA CYS A 118 -28.59 -9.91 29.27
C CYS A 118 -27.32 -9.83 28.41
N LEU A 119 -26.14 -10.08 29.00
CA LEU A 119 -24.87 -10.16 28.25
C LEU A 119 -24.85 -11.32 27.26
N LEU A 120 -25.37 -12.49 27.67
CA LEU A 120 -25.49 -13.64 26.77
C LEU A 120 -26.47 -13.38 25.61
N LEU A 121 -27.62 -12.76 25.89
CA LEU A 121 -28.57 -12.36 24.84
C LEU A 121 -27.96 -11.33 23.87
N LEU A 122 -27.20 -10.37 24.38
CA LEU A 122 -26.51 -9.38 23.55
C LEU A 122 -25.47 -10.07 22.65
N ALA A 123 -24.63 -10.94 23.21
CA ALA A 123 -23.63 -11.69 22.46
C ALA A 123 -24.28 -12.58 21.37
N ALA A 124 -25.37 -13.29 21.71
CA ALA A 124 -26.12 -14.10 20.76
C ALA A 124 -26.75 -13.25 19.63
N SER A 125 -27.27 -12.06 19.95
CA SER A 125 -27.83 -11.15 18.95
C SER A 125 -26.76 -10.60 17.99
N LEU A 126 -25.60 -10.21 18.52
CA LEU A 126 -24.47 -9.73 17.72
C LEU A 126 -23.93 -10.84 16.81
N PHE A 127 -23.81 -12.06 17.34
CA PHE A 127 -23.43 -13.23 16.56
C PHE A 127 -24.44 -13.52 15.44
N GLY A 128 -25.74 -13.51 15.74
CA GLY A 128 -26.79 -13.73 14.74
C GLY A 128 -26.79 -12.68 13.61
N VAL A 129 -26.59 -11.40 13.95
CA VAL A 129 -26.45 -10.32 12.94
C VAL A 129 -25.21 -10.53 12.08
N TYR A 130 -24.07 -10.86 12.69
CA TYR A 130 -22.83 -11.14 11.95
C TYR A 130 -22.99 -12.35 11.01
N SER A 131 -23.54 -13.46 11.50
CA SER A 131 -23.79 -14.65 10.70
C SER A 131 -24.76 -14.38 9.54
N GLY A 132 -25.80 -13.56 9.77
CA GLY A 132 -26.74 -13.15 8.73
C GLY A 132 -26.08 -12.33 7.62
N LEU A 133 -25.25 -11.36 7.98
CA LEU A 133 -24.50 -10.53 7.02
C LEU A 133 -23.48 -11.35 6.23
N ALA A 134 -22.75 -12.24 6.90
CA ALA A 134 -21.80 -13.15 6.25
C ALA A 134 -22.50 -14.11 5.27
N TRP A 135 -23.66 -14.64 5.66
CA TRP A 135 -24.46 -15.50 4.79
C TRP A 135 -25.02 -14.75 3.57
N SER A 136 -25.53 -13.52 3.76
CA SER A 136 -26.02 -12.72 2.63
C SER A 136 -24.90 -12.31 1.67
N ALA A 137 -23.70 -12.01 2.19
CA ALA A 137 -22.54 -11.67 1.37
C ALA A 137 -22.07 -12.86 0.52
N ARG A 138 -22.02 -14.07 1.10
CA ARG A 138 -21.72 -15.31 0.35
C ARG A 138 -22.74 -15.55 -0.75
N ARG A 139 -24.04 -15.45 -0.45
CA ARG A 139 -25.10 -15.66 -1.45
C ARG A 139 -25.09 -14.62 -2.57
N ALA A 140 -24.75 -13.37 -2.26
CA ALA A 140 -24.56 -12.33 -3.28
C ALA A 140 -23.34 -12.62 -4.16
N ASN A 141 -22.26 -13.11 -3.57
CA ASN A 141 -21.06 -13.51 -4.30
C ASN A 141 -21.32 -14.72 -5.22
N ASP A 142 -22.02 -15.74 -4.73
CA ASP A 142 -22.40 -16.91 -5.51
C ASP A 142 -23.33 -16.54 -6.68
N TYR A 143 -24.26 -15.61 -6.46
CA TYR A 143 -25.13 -15.08 -7.51
C TYR A 143 -24.36 -14.29 -8.59
N LEU A 144 -23.38 -13.48 -8.19
CA LEU A 144 -22.49 -12.76 -9.12
C LEU A 144 -21.58 -13.72 -9.88
N ALA A 145 -21.05 -14.75 -9.22
CA ALA A 145 -20.22 -15.79 -9.84
C ALA A 145 -21.01 -16.59 -10.89
N ALA A 146 -22.25 -16.98 -10.59
CA ALA A 146 -23.13 -17.66 -11.54
C ALA A 146 -23.44 -16.78 -12.77
N ARG A 147 -23.76 -15.50 -12.55
CA ARG A 147 -24.05 -14.55 -13.63
C ARG A 147 -22.85 -14.28 -14.54
N ASN A 148 -21.63 -14.29 -13.99
CA ASN A 148 -20.40 -14.13 -14.76
C ASN A 148 -20.00 -15.39 -15.53
N HIS A 149 -20.44 -16.58 -15.07
CA HIS A 149 -20.23 -17.83 -15.79
C HIS A 149 -21.10 -17.92 -17.06
N ASP A 150 -22.34 -17.45 -17.01
CA ASP A 150 -23.23 -17.42 -18.17
C ASP A 150 -22.75 -16.44 -19.27
N GLY A 151 -22.04 -15.37 -18.89
CA GLY A 151 -21.43 -14.43 -19.85
C GLY A 151 -20.19 -14.97 -20.57
N ARG A 152 -19.51 -15.98 -19.99
CA ARG A 152 -18.26 -16.54 -20.54
C ARG A 152 -18.46 -17.65 -21.58
N GLN A 153 -19.65 -18.27 -21.67
CA GLN A 153 -19.91 -19.29 -22.69
C GLN A 153 -20.16 -18.73 -24.10
N ALA A 154 -20.31 -17.41 -24.27
CA ALA A 154 -20.55 -16.77 -25.56
C ALA A 154 -19.27 -16.28 -26.29
N ALA A 155 -18.09 -16.35 -25.67
CA ALA A 155 -16.84 -15.88 -26.28
C ALA A 155 -15.83 -17.03 -26.40
N GLY A 156 -15.63 -17.50 -27.63
CA GLY A 156 -14.75 -18.61 -27.96
C GLY A 156 -13.26 -18.32 -27.70
N LYS A 157 -12.60 -19.36 -27.17
CA LYS A 157 -11.17 -19.70 -27.22
C LYS A 157 -10.21 -18.65 -27.80
N SER A 158 -9.52 -17.93 -26.91
CA SER A 158 -8.20 -17.35 -27.14
C SER A 158 -7.33 -17.62 -25.91
N TRP A 159 -6.11 -18.10 -26.14
CA TRP A 159 -5.17 -18.57 -25.12
C TRP A 159 -4.46 -17.42 -24.40
N GLY A 160 -4.15 -17.60 -23.12
CA GLY A 160 -3.07 -16.86 -22.43
C GLY A 160 -3.39 -15.46 -21.89
N GLN A 161 -4.42 -15.32 -21.04
CA GLN A 161 -4.56 -14.15 -20.15
C GLN A 161 -4.76 -14.60 -18.70
N SER A 162 -3.65 -14.93 -18.04
CA SER A 162 -3.59 -15.05 -16.57
C SER A 162 -2.78 -13.88 -16.01
N ALA A 163 -3.35 -12.70 -16.15
CA ALA A 163 -3.19 -11.51 -15.31
C ALA A 163 -4.09 -10.46 -15.96
N VAL A 164 -5.38 -10.42 -15.55
CA VAL A 164 -6.28 -9.36 -16.01
C VAL A 164 -5.91 -8.09 -15.25
N TYR A 165 -4.82 -7.43 -15.65
CA TYR A 165 -4.78 -5.99 -15.50
C TYR A 165 -5.93 -5.50 -16.37
N ALA A 166 -6.98 -4.96 -15.75
CA ALA A 166 -7.94 -4.18 -16.48
C ALA A 166 -7.11 -3.15 -17.27
N GLN A 167 -7.00 -3.34 -18.59
CA GLN A 167 -6.36 -2.37 -19.47
C GLN A 167 -7.15 -1.09 -19.26
N THR A 168 -6.63 -0.22 -18.38
CA THR A 168 -7.23 1.09 -18.17
C THR A 168 -7.00 1.78 -19.50
N PRO A 169 -8.07 2.12 -20.26
CA PRO A 169 -7.89 2.70 -21.58
C PRO A 169 -6.98 3.93 -21.42
N GLN A 170 -5.88 3.98 -22.17
CA GLN A 170 -4.88 5.06 -22.11
C GLN A 170 -5.51 6.47 -22.18
N GLY A 171 -6.75 6.60 -22.66
CA GLY A 171 -7.51 7.86 -22.72
C GLY A 171 -8.29 8.29 -21.47
N ARG A 172 -8.18 7.62 -20.30
CA ARG A 172 -8.85 8.08 -19.06
C ARG A 172 -7.93 8.66 -18.00
N LEU A 173 -6.62 8.46 -18.10
CA LEU A 173 -5.66 9.03 -17.14
C LEU A 173 -5.14 10.36 -17.67
N PRO A 174 -4.92 11.38 -16.82
CA PRO A 174 -4.33 12.64 -17.27
C PRO A 174 -2.96 12.40 -17.90
N ASP A 175 -2.71 13.09 -19.02
CA ASP A 175 -1.41 13.09 -19.68
C ASP A 175 -0.31 13.58 -18.73
N TYR A 176 0.88 12.99 -18.87
CA TYR A 176 2.05 13.42 -18.12
C TYR A 176 2.45 14.84 -18.52
N ARG A 177 2.59 15.71 -17.52
CA ARG A 177 3.03 17.10 -17.65
C ARG A 177 4.16 17.38 -16.66
N PRO A 178 5.44 17.30 -17.05
CA PRO A 178 6.58 17.40 -16.13
C PRO A 178 6.52 18.68 -15.29
N GLU A 179 6.18 19.82 -15.90
CA GLU A 179 6.08 21.13 -15.25
C GLU A 179 4.99 21.22 -14.18
N LYS A 180 4.12 20.22 -14.07
CA LYS A 180 3.08 20.11 -13.05
C LYS A 180 3.45 19.20 -11.89
N VAL A 181 4.66 18.65 -11.88
CA VAL A 181 5.16 17.78 -10.81
C VAL A 181 6.34 18.45 -10.11
N TRP A 182 6.11 19.00 -8.93
CA TRP A 182 7.12 19.67 -8.10
C TRP A 182 7.06 19.19 -6.64
N LEU A 183 8.17 19.35 -5.92
CA LEU A 183 8.24 19.08 -4.48
C LEU A 183 7.40 20.13 -3.74
N VAL A 184 6.37 19.70 -3.03
CA VAL A 184 5.48 20.57 -2.25
C VAL A 184 6.00 20.75 -0.84
N GLU A 185 6.54 19.68 -0.26
CA GLU A 185 6.95 19.64 1.13
C GLU A 185 8.05 18.61 1.33
N GLN A 186 9.05 18.98 2.14
CA GLN A 186 10.08 18.07 2.64
C GLN A 186 10.05 18.14 4.16
N GLY A 187 9.72 17.03 4.79
CA GLY A 187 9.63 16.90 6.24
C GLY A 187 10.64 15.89 6.78
N GLU A 188 10.58 15.66 8.09
CA GLU A 188 11.39 14.62 8.72
C GLU A 188 10.92 13.24 8.24
N GLY A 189 11.79 12.52 7.52
CA GLY A 189 11.51 11.17 7.01
C GLY A 189 10.60 11.09 5.79
N PHE A 190 10.27 12.20 5.12
CA PHE A 190 9.49 12.15 3.87
C PHE A 190 9.63 13.35 2.94
N GLU A 191 9.23 13.13 1.69
CA GLU A 191 8.99 14.13 0.64
C GLU A 191 7.54 13.99 0.12
N ARG A 192 6.88 15.09 -0.21
CA ARG A 192 5.53 15.11 -0.81
C ARG A 192 5.51 15.97 -2.05
N TYR A 193 4.91 15.45 -3.12
CA TYR A 193 4.88 16.07 -4.44
C TYR A 193 3.47 16.51 -4.85
N SER A 194 3.41 17.43 -5.82
CA SER A 194 2.16 18.05 -6.28
C SER A 194 1.19 17.08 -6.98
N ASN A 195 1.70 15.97 -7.52
CA ASN A 195 0.88 14.91 -8.08
C ASN A 195 0.31 13.95 -7.01
N GLY A 196 0.59 14.19 -5.72
CA GLY A 196 0.13 13.38 -4.60
C GLY A 196 1.11 12.29 -4.16
N ALA A 197 2.25 12.12 -4.84
CA ALA A 197 3.27 11.16 -4.40
C ALA A 197 3.79 11.54 -3.02
N ARG A 198 3.93 10.53 -2.15
CA ARG A 198 4.60 10.63 -0.86
C ARG A 198 5.72 9.61 -0.82
N VAL A 199 6.95 10.10 -0.70
CA VAL A 199 8.17 9.29 -0.67
C VAL A 199 8.72 9.30 0.74
N LEU A 200 8.83 8.15 1.37
CA LEU A 200 9.42 7.98 2.69
C LEU A 200 10.95 7.92 2.56
N THR A 201 11.65 8.72 3.35
CA THR A 201 13.12 8.86 3.29
C THR A 201 13.83 8.32 4.54
N GLU A 202 13.07 7.79 5.50
CA GLU A 202 13.58 7.21 6.75
C GLU A 202 14.54 6.02 6.55
N MET A 203 14.35 5.28 5.45
CA MET A 203 15.21 4.14 5.06
C MET A 203 16.43 4.57 4.23
N GLY A 204 16.61 5.87 4.03
CA GLY A 204 17.64 6.45 3.18
C GLY A 204 19.06 6.06 3.58
N THR A 205 19.91 5.84 2.57
CA THR A 205 21.32 5.53 2.70
C THR A 205 22.09 6.04 1.48
N THR A 206 23.42 6.10 1.60
CA THR A 206 24.32 6.51 0.52
C THR A 206 25.03 5.29 -0.06
N ASN A 207 25.56 5.46 -1.26
CA ASN A 207 26.47 4.51 -1.91
C ASN A 207 27.58 5.28 -2.65
N ARG A 208 28.19 4.68 -3.67
CA ARG A 208 29.11 5.37 -4.58
C ARG A 208 28.38 6.43 -5.42
N ALA A 209 29.08 7.49 -5.81
CA ALA A 209 28.51 8.50 -6.68
C ALA A 209 28.32 7.91 -8.08
N ARG A 210 27.30 8.39 -8.81
CA ARG A 210 27.10 7.99 -10.21
C ARG A 210 28.26 8.46 -11.07
N GLY A 211 28.63 7.66 -12.06
CA GLY A 211 29.60 8.07 -13.07
C GLY A 211 29.58 7.14 -14.27
N TYR A 212 29.23 7.63 -15.46
CA TYR A 212 29.19 6.80 -16.67
C TYR A 212 29.55 7.54 -17.95
N TYR A 213 29.98 6.76 -18.95
CA TYR A 213 30.23 7.25 -20.31
C TYR A 213 29.02 7.00 -21.20
N LEU A 214 28.80 7.91 -22.15
CA LEU A 214 27.89 7.69 -23.27
C LEU A 214 28.64 6.99 -24.40
N PHE A 215 27.99 6.04 -25.06
CA PHE A 215 28.53 5.39 -26.24
C PHE A 215 27.69 5.78 -27.46
N ARG A 216 28.34 6.16 -28.56
CA ARG A 216 27.68 6.43 -29.84
C ARG A 216 28.37 5.65 -30.94
N GLN A 217 27.59 4.89 -31.70
CA GLN A 217 28.11 4.04 -32.77
C GLN A 217 29.25 3.13 -32.27
N GLY A 218 29.05 2.46 -31.13
CA GLY A 218 30.06 1.60 -30.50
C GLY A 218 31.27 2.31 -29.87
N LYS A 219 31.40 3.64 -29.97
CA LYS A 219 32.55 4.39 -29.43
C LYS A 219 32.19 5.20 -28.19
N ALA A 220 33.06 5.17 -27.19
CA ALA A 220 32.93 6.03 -26.01
C ALA A 220 33.05 7.51 -26.41
N ALA A 221 32.07 8.32 -26.04
CA ALA A 221 32.10 9.77 -26.19
C ALA A 221 32.98 10.41 -25.09
N ILE A 222 34.25 9.98 -24.97
CA ILE A 222 35.18 10.42 -23.91
C ILE A 222 35.34 11.95 -23.89
N GLY A 223 35.28 12.59 -25.07
CA GLY A 223 35.34 14.05 -25.22
C GLY A 223 34.18 14.80 -24.55
N GLU A 224 33.08 14.14 -24.20
CA GLU A 224 31.93 14.74 -23.49
C GLU A 224 32.01 14.60 -21.97
N GLY A 225 33.10 13.99 -21.48
CA GLY A 225 33.35 13.77 -20.05
C GLY A 225 32.43 12.71 -19.42
N LEU A 226 32.66 12.47 -18.13
CA LEU A 226 31.83 11.59 -17.33
C LEU A 226 30.47 12.25 -17.04
N LYS A 227 29.39 11.49 -17.16
CA LYS A 227 28.04 11.92 -16.77
C LYS A 227 27.70 11.39 -15.39
N HIS A 228 26.92 12.17 -14.65
CA HIS A 228 26.55 11.88 -13.27
C HIS A 228 25.04 11.86 -13.04
N GLU A 229 24.28 12.60 -13.85
CA GLU A 229 22.82 12.66 -13.73
C GLU A 229 22.17 11.34 -14.19
N PRO A 230 21.11 10.87 -13.50
CA PRO A 230 20.35 9.72 -13.98
C PRO A 230 19.58 10.09 -15.26
N VAL A 231 19.62 9.19 -16.25
CA VAL A 231 18.97 9.34 -17.56
C VAL A 231 17.76 8.44 -17.73
N GLY A 232 17.58 7.45 -16.85
CA GLY A 232 16.50 6.48 -17.00
C GLY A 232 16.04 5.81 -15.71
N ILE A 233 15.02 4.98 -15.84
CA ILE A 233 14.43 4.17 -14.77
C ILE A 233 14.42 2.71 -15.21
N VAL A 234 14.95 1.82 -14.37
CA VAL A 234 14.76 0.37 -14.52
C VAL A 234 13.78 -0.10 -13.47
N TYR A 235 12.67 -0.70 -13.89
CA TYR A 235 11.66 -1.32 -13.05
C TYR A 235 12.01 -2.78 -12.76
N HIS A 236 11.90 -3.17 -11.50
CA HIS A 236 12.23 -4.50 -10.98
C HIS A 236 11.07 -5.06 -10.19
N THR A 237 10.97 -6.38 -10.12
CA THR A 237 10.29 -7.02 -9.00
C THR A 237 11.32 -7.49 -7.95
N SER A 238 10.88 -7.67 -6.71
CA SER A 238 11.73 -8.25 -5.66
C SER A 238 11.82 -9.77 -5.73
N GLU A 239 11.06 -10.42 -6.63
CA GLU A 239 10.89 -11.88 -6.77
C GLU A 239 10.71 -12.61 -5.42
N SER A 240 10.05 -11.93 -4.47
CA SER A 240 9.89 -12.41 -3.10
C SER A 240 8.79 -13.46 -2.95
N ASP A 241 8.81 -14.21 -1.85
CA ASP A 241 7.71 -15.11 -1.50
C ASP A 241 6.46 -14.32 -1.09
N MET A 242 5.42 -14.39 -1.93
CA MET A 242 4.22 -13.59 -1.76
C MET A 242 3.22 -14.28 -0.84
N LEU A 243 2.77 -13.57 0.20
CA LEU A 243 1.57 -13.94 0.97
C LEU A 243 0.30 -13.49 0.23
N PRO A 244 -0.84 -14.19 0.41
CA PRO A 244 -2.13 -13.71 -0.07
C PRO A 244 -2.42 -12.31 0.45
N PHE A 245 -2.81 -11.39 -0.43
CA PHE A 245 -3.10 -10.00 -0.09
C PHE A 245 -4.50 -9.86 0.53
N THR A 246 -4.61 -10.29 1.79
CA THR A 246 -5.87 -10.32 2.54
C THR A 246 -5.67 -9.68 3.90
N PRO A 247 -6.72 -9.07 4.51
CA PRO A 247 -6.62 -8.43 5.83
C PRO A 247 -6.02 -9.32 6.92
N ASP A 248 -6.28 -10.63 6.88
CA ASP A 248 -5.76 -11.61 7.85
C ASP A 248 -4.22 -11.74 7.83
N ASN A 249 -3.58 -11.37 6.71
CA ASN A 249 -2.14 -11.44 6.53
C ASN A 249 -1.42 -10.10 6.77
N ASN A 250 -2.14 -9.02 7.11
CA ASN A 250 -1.57 -7.65 7.18
C ASN A 250 -0.27 -7.58 7.98
N ALA A 251 -0.26 -8.06 9.22
CA ALA A 251 0.93 -8.02 10.08
C ALA A 251 2.10 -8.82 9.50
N SER A 252 1.82 -9.94 8.84
CA SER A 252 2.86 -10.77 8.19
C SER A 252 3.40 -10.11 6.93
N ILE A 253 2.55 -9.45 6.14
CA ILE A 253 2.97 -8.67 4.97
C ILE A 253 3.86 -7.52 5.43
N GLU A 254 3.41 -6.69 6.37
CA GLU A 254 4.20 -5.58 6.92
C GLU A 254 5.58 -6.03 7.46
N SER A 255 5.61 -7.17 8.17
CA SER A 255 6.88 -7.73 8.66
C SER A 255 7.82 -8.16 7.53
N ARG A 256 7.29 -8.74 6.44
CA ARG A 256 8.08 -9.14 5.27
C ARG A 256 8.56 -7.94 4.47
N SER A 257 7.69 -6.95 4.24
CA SER A 257 8.05 -5.68 3.59
C SER A 257 9.18 -4.99 4.35
N ARG A 258 9.11 -4.93 5.69
CA ARG A 258 10.20 -4.38 6.51
C ARG A 258 11.52 -5.15 6.37
N ALA A 259 11.46 -6.48 6.36
CA ALA A 259 12.65 -7.31 6.16
C ALA A 259 13.27 -7.09 4.77
N LEU A 260 12.43 -6.97 3.73
CA LEU A 260 12.87 -6.64 2.37
C LEU A 260 13.55 -5.26 2.34
N LEU A 261 12.93 -4.24 2.94
CA LEU A 261 13.51 -2.89 3.00
C LEU A 261 14.88 -2.86 3.68
N GLU A 262 15.04 -3.60 4.80
CA GLU A 262 16.34 -3.71 5.48
C GLU A 262 17.38 -4.46 4.64
N TYR A 263 16.99 -5.53 3.95
CA TYR A 263 17.87 -6.25 3.03
C TYR A 263 18.33 -5.34 1.89
N VAL A 264 17.39 -4.66 1.24
CA VAL A 264 17.63 -3.71 0.15
C VAL A 264 18.57 -2.59 0.61
N ARG A 265 18.30 -1.98 1.78
CA ARG A 265 19.13 -0.92 2.36
C ARG A 265 20.54 -1.39 2.72
N ARG A 266 20.68 -2.62 3.23
CA ARG A 266 21.98 -3.21 3.58
C ARG A 266 22.84 -3.44 2.34
N ASN A 267 22.24 -3.99 1.28
CA ASN A 267 22.92 -4.31 0.03
C ASN A 267 23.02 -3.13 -0.96
N LYS A 268 22.45 -1.97 -0.59
CA LYS A 268 22.35 -0.79 -1.46
C LYS A 268 21.65 -1.11 -2.78
N SER A 269 20.69 -2.03 -2.73
CA SER A 269 19.91 -2.47 -3.89
C SER A 269 18.79 -1.47 -4.15
N TYR A 270 18.64 -1.02 -5.40
CA TYR A 270 17.61 -0.06 -5.82
C TYR A 270 17.67 1.34 -5.19
N ASN A 271 17.18 2.33 -5.92
CA ASN A 271 16.98 3.68 -5.39
C ASN A 271 15.64 3.77 -4.66
N TYR A 272 14.62 3.05 -5.16
CA TYR A 272 13.28 3.06 -4.60
C TYR A 272 12.72 1.64 -4.44
N VAL A 273 11.92 1.45 -3.38
CA VAL A 273 11.08 0.26 -3.18
C VAL A 273 9.63 0.68 -3.01
N ILE A 274 8.72 -0.01 -3.67
CA ILE A 274 7.27 0.14 -3.49
C ILE A 274 6.73 -1.16 -2.89
N ASP A 275 6.28 -1.09 -1.64
CA ASP A 275 5.75 -2.25 -0.93
C ASP A 275 4.36 -2.66 -1.43
N ARG A 276 3.81 -3.76 -0.89
CA ARG A 276 2.47 -4.26 -1.27
C ARG A 276 1.33 -3.28 -1.01
N PHE A 277 1.49 -2.35 -0.07
CA PHE A 277 0.50 -1.34 0.29
C PHE A 277 0.66 -0.03 -0.49
N GLY A 278 1.61 0.03 -1.43
CA GLY A 278 1.87 1.21 -2.26
C GLY A 278 2.67 2.29 -1.53
N GLN A 279 3.33 1.99 -0.42
CA GLN A 279 4.25 2.92 0.22
C GLN A 279 5.54 3.00 -0.59
N ILE A 280 5.97 4.22 -0.90
CA ILE A 280 7.19 4.47 -1.68
C ILE A 280 8.31 4.79 -0.70
N TYR A 281 9.38 4.00 -0.71
CA TYR A 281 10.58 4.21 0.08
C TYR A 281 11.75 4.60 -0.81
N LYS A 282 12.40 5.72 -0.50
CA LYS A 282 13.71 6.08 -1.06
C LYS A 282 14.79 5.41 -0.21
N ILE A 283 15.60 4.57 -0.85
CA ILE A 283 16.64 3.76 -0.20
C ILE A 283 18.00 4.34 -0.53
N VAL A 284 18.52 4.15 -1.74
CA VAL A 284 19.75 4.82 -2.19
C VAL A 284 19.37 6.18 -2.77
N ARG A 285 20.08 7.22 -2.35
CA ARG A 285 19.87 8.60 -2.84
C ARG A 285 19.98 8.68 -4.37
N ASP A 286 19.31 9.65 -4.97
CA ASP A 286 19.25 9.79 -6.43
C ASP A 286 20.63 10.08 -7.03
N GLU A 287 21.49 10.77 -6.29
CA GLU A 287 22.85 11.16 -6.70
C GLU A 287 23.85 9.99 -6.66
N ASP A 288 23.49 8.90 -5.98
CA ASP A 288 24.31 7.70 -5.81
C ASP A 288 23.79 6.54 -6.68
N ALA A 289 24.72 5.70 -7.14
CA ALA A 289 24.40 4.52 -7.94
C ALA A 289 23.96 3.36 -7.02
N ALA A 290 22.76 2.83 -7.26
CA ALA A 290 22.29 1.63 -6.57
C ALA A 290 22.79 0.35 -7.28
N ASN A 291 22.82 -0.77 -6.55
CA ASN A 291 23.18 -2.09 -7.09
C ASN A 291 21.91 -2.80 -7.58
N HIS A 292 21.51 -2.62 -8.85
CA HIS A 292 20.21 -3.13 -9.32
C HIS A 292 20.19 -3.74 -10.72
N ALA A 293 20.90 -3.19 -11.70
CA ALA A 293 20.84 -3.63 -13.10
C ALA A 293 21.92 -4.65 -13.47
N GLY A 294 23.06 -4.66 -12.77
CA GLY A 294 24.18 -5.56 -13.06
C GLY A 294 24.71 -5.37 -14.49
N ASN A 295 25.04 -6.48 -15.17
CA ASN A 295 25.39 -6.47 -16.59
C ASN A 295 24.13 -6.17 -17.39
N SER A 296 24.12 -4.99 -18.01
CA SER A 296 22.93 -4.46 -18.65
C SER A 296 23.27 -3.52 -19.79
N VAL A 297 22.37 -3.43 -20.77
CA VAL A 297 22.50 -2.57 -21.95
C VAL A 297 21.14 -1.96 -22.29
N TRP A 298 21.13 -0.67 -22.62
CA TRP A 298 19.98 0.01 -23.21
C TRP A 298 20.46 1.10 -24.16
N SER A 299 19.64 1.49 -25.12
CA SER A 299 19.91 2.67 -25.95
C SER A 299 18.62 3.44 -26.20
N ASP A 300 18.78 4.74 -26.41
CA ASP A 300 17.75 5.62 -26.93
C ASP A 300 18.20 6.18 -28.29
N SER A 301 17.56 7.26 -28.74
CA SER A 301 17.97 7.96 -29.97
C SER A 301 19.30 8.72 -29.87
N THR A 302 19.84 8.88 -28.66
CA THR A 302 20.98 9.76 -28.38
C THR A 302 22.27 9.01 -28.10
N ALA A 303 22.20 7.88 -27.40
CA ALA A 303 23.34 7.08 -26.99
C ALA A 303 22.96 5.65 -26.58
N THR A 304 23.99 4.83 -26.47
CA THR A 304 23.95 3.52 -25.83
C THR A 304 24.57 3.62 -24.44
N TYR A 305 23.93 2.95 -23.49
CA TYR A 305 24.28 2.89 -22.08
C TYR A 305 24.61 1.45 -21.72
N VAL A 306 25.73 1.27 -21.03
CA VAL A 306 26.23 -0.04 -20.60
C VAL A 306 26.48 -0.01 -19.09
N GLY A 307 26.00 -1.04 -18.38
CA GLY A 307 26.12 -1.11 -16.92
C GLY A 307 25.24 -0.11 -16.19
N LEU A 308 23.91 -0.25 -16.34
CA LEU A 308 22.89 0.74 -16.01
C LEU A 308 22.77 1.14 -14.53
N ASN A 309 23.49 0.49 -13.60
CA ASN A 309 23.55 0.92 -12.20
C ASN A 309 23.91 2.41 -12.04
N GLU A 310 24.80 2.90 -12.91
CA GLU A 310 25.34 4.26 -12.83
C GLU A 310 24.42 5.29 -13.48
N SER A 311 23.80 4.92 -14.61
CA SER A 311 23.00 5.82 -15.44
C SER A 311 21.51 5.80 -15.13
N PHE A 312 20.98 4.74 -14.52
CA PHE A 312 19.54 4.58 -14.29
C PHE A 312 19.21 4.51 -12.79
N LEU A 313 17.99 4.89 -12.46
CA LEU A 313 17.40 4.70 -11.14
C LEU A 313 16.72 3.32 -11.08
N GLY A 314 17.02 2.53 -10.05
CA GLY A 314 16.31 1.27 -9.80
C GLY A 314 15.04 1.48 -8.99
N VAL A 315 13.89 1.07 -9.52
CA VAL A 315 12.60 1.05 -8.81
C VAL A 315 12.12 -0.39 -8.66
N CYS A 316 12.14 -0.91 -7.44
CA CYS A 316 11.72 -2.27 -7.14
C CYS A 316 10.31 -2.31 -6.56
N PHE A 317 9.48 -3.20 -7.07
CA PHE A 317 8.16 -3.50 -6.54
C PHE A 317 8.25 -4.77 -5.72
N GLU A 318 7.70 -4.75 -4.51
CA GLU A 318 7.52 -5.97 -3.73
C GLU A 318 6.47 -6.86 -4.41
N THR A 319 6.93 -7.72 -5.29
CA THR A 319 6.10 -8.65 -6.05
C THR A 319 6.97 -9.73 -6.71
N LYS A 320 6.33 -10.61 -7.48
CA LYS A 320 6.94 -11.69 -8.24
C LYS A 320 6.37 -11.73 -9.67
N THR A 321 7.21 -12.00 -10.66
CA THR A 321 6.74 -12.19 -12.05
C THR A 321 6.06 -13.56 -12.23
N GLY A 322 4.95 -13.62 -12.96
CA GLY A 322 4.27 -14.87 -13.33
C GLY A 322 2.76 -14.90 -13.06
N GLU A 323 2.20 -16.11 -12.98
CA GLU A 323 0.75 -16.40 -12.96
C GLU A 323 0.02 -16.07 -11.65
N ALA A 324 0.52 -15.12 -10.87
CA ALA A 324 -0.22 -14.64 -9.71
C ALA A 324 -1.54 -14.00 -10.18
N GLU A 325 -2.64 -14.29 -9.48
CA GLU A 325 -3.96 -13.70 -9.77
C GLU A 325 -3.92 -12.15 -9.71
N GLU A 326 -3.03 -11.61 -8.86
CA GLU A 326 -2.70 -10.18 -8.75
C GLU A 326 -1.17 -10.02 -8.62
N GLN A 327 -0.50 -9.66 -9.72
CA GLN A 327 0.95 -9.41 -9.74
C GLN A 327 1.31 -7.98 -9.27
N LEU A 328 0.45 -6.98 -9.41
CA LEU A 328 0.63 -5.69 -8.74
C LEU A 328 -0.68 -5.28 -8.10
N THR A 329 -0.62 -4.82 -6.85
CA THR A 329 -1.81 -4.25 -6.20
C THR A 329 -2.21 -2.93 -6.84
N GLU A 330 -3.48 -2.54 -6.72
CA GLU A 330 -3.93 -1.21 -7.17
C GLU A 330 -3.08 -0.08 -6.55
N ALA A 331 -2.74 -0.22 -5.27
CA ALA A 331 -1.90 0.75 -4.56
C ALA A 331 -0.49 0.83 -5.17
N GLN A 332 0.12 -0.31 -5.54
CA GLN A 332 1.40 -0.35 -6.22
C GLN A 332 1.34 0.30 -7.61
N LEU A 333 0.28 0.06 -8.39
CA LEU A 333 0.09 0.70 -9.71
C LEU A 333 0.00 2.22 -9.59
N VAL A 334 -0.80 2.72 -8.63
CA VAL A 334 -0.92 4.16 -8.38
C VAL A 334 0.39 4.75 -7.90
N ALA A 335 1.02 4.14 -6.90
CA ALA A 335 2.30 4.60 -6.35
C ALA A 335 3.41 4.61 -7.41
N GLY A 336 3.50 3.55 -8.21
CA GLY A 336 4.42 3.42 -9.31
C GLY A 336 4.26 4.52 -10.34
N ARG A 337 3.03 4.77 -10.82
CA ARG A 337 2.75 5.87 -11.76
C ARG A 337 3.18 7.22 -11.18
N LEU A 338 2.81 7.50 -9.93
CA LEU A 338 3.11 8.77 -9.28
C LEU A 338 4.62 8.97 -9.11
N LEU A 339 5.36 7.93 -8.71
CA LEU A 339 6.81 7.96 -8.59
C LEU A 339 7.48 8.17 -9.94
N THR A 340 7.07 7.44 -10.98
CA THR A 340 7.61 7.60 -12.34
C THR A 340 7.49 9.05 -12.81
N GLN A 341 6.35 9.70 -12.60
CA GLN A 341 6.18 11.11 -12.94
C GLN A 341 7.10 12.04 -12.14
N VAL A 342 7.31 11.77 -10.86
CA VAL A 342 8.25 12.51 -10.00
C VAL A 342 9.67 12.39 -10.53
N LEU A 343 10.13 11.16 -10.79
CA LEU A 343 11.50 10.91 -11.26
C LEU A 343 11.74 11.52 -12.64
N ARG A 344 10.80 11.35 -13.56
CA ARG A 344 10.86 11.97 -14.89
C ARG A 344 10.87 13.49 -14.84
N SER A 345 10.10 14.11 -13.95
CA SER A 345 10.07 15.57 -13.84
C SER A 345 11.37 16.11 -13.23
N ARG A 346 11.81 15.48 -12.13
CA ARG A 346 12.98 15.92 -11.37
C ARG A 346 14.27 15.80 -12.18
N HIS A 347 14.43 14.67 -12.86
CA HIS A 347 15.67 14.30 -13.55
C HIS A 347 15.60 14.49 -15.07
N LYS A 348 14.45 14.95 -15.59
CA LYS A 348 14.19 15.10 -17.03
C LYS A 348 14.37 13.78 -17.80
N ILE A 349 13.95 12.67 -17.19
CA ILE A 349 14.04 11.34 -17.80
C ILE A 349 12.96 11.20 -18.87
N ASP A 350 13.41 10.82 -20.07
CA ASP A 350 12.55 10.59 -21.22
C ASP A 350 11.75 9.29 -21.07
N ASP A 351 10.62 9.21 -21.79
CA ASP A 351 9.78 8.01 -21.83
C ASP A 351 10.58 6.80 -22.33
N ALA A 352 11.45 7.04 -23.31
CA ALA A 352 12.30 6.04 -23.95
C ALA A 352 13.17 5.27 -22.94
N ASP A 353 13.60 5.93 -21.86
CA ASP A 353 14.52 5.38 -20.86
C ASP A 353 13.83 4.85 -19.60
N CYS A 354 12.53 4.61 -19.68
CA CYS A 354 11.75 3.93 -18.64
C CYS A 354 11.49 2.48 -19.05
N VAL A 355 12.28 1.54 -18.52
CA VAL A 355 12.36 0.15 -18.99
C VAL A 355 12.27 -0.85 -17.83
N THR A 356 12.03 -2.14 -18.14
CA THR A 356 12.05 -3.22 -17.14
C THR A 356 13.40 -3.94 -17.14
N HIS A 357 13.75 -4.60 -16.04
CA HIS A 357 15.07 -5.23 -15.89
C HIS A 357 15.35 -6.31 -16.93
N ALA A 358 14.39 -7.17 -17.22
CA ALA A 358 14.59 -8.23 -18.20
C ALA A 358 14.94 -7.72 -19.62
N LEU A 359 14.43 -6.55 -20.02
CA LEU A 359 14.69 -5.97 -21.34
C LEU A 359 16.13 -5.48 -21.49
N VAL A 360 16.78 -5.15 -20.38
CA VAL A 360 18.15 -4.60 -20.37
C VAL A 360 19.18 -5.62 -19.90
N SER A 361 18.75 -6.69 -19.24
CA SER A 361 19.64 -7.65 -18.58
C SER A 361 20.36 -8.56 -19.58
N VAL A 362 21.67 -8.72 -19.40
CA VAL A 362 22.50 -9.56 -20.28
C VAL A 362 23.50 -10.40 -19.49
N ASN A 363 23.87 -11.55 -20.04
CA ASN A 363 24.95 -12.39 -19.56
C ASN A 363 26.16 -12.30 -20.51
N PRO A 364 27.26 -11.62 -20.12
CA PRO A 364 28.41 -11.43 -21.00
C PRO A 364 29.31 -12.66 -21.15
N SER A 365 29.15 -13.66 -20.28
CA SER A 365 29.94 -14.90 -20.34
C SER A 365 29.54 -15.75 -21.55
N ASN A 366 28.24 -15.89 -21.79
CA ASN A 366 27.66 -16.64 -22.92
C ASN A 366 27.03 -15.73 -23.99
N MET A 367 27.06 -14.39 -23.81
CA MET A 367 26.49 -13.40 -24.74
C MET A 367 24.99 -13.59 -24.97
N ARG A 368 24.24 -13.88 -23.90
CA ARG A 368 22.79 -14.03 -23.95
C ARG A 368 22.05 -12.85 -23.33
N ILE A 369 20.88 -12.53 -23.86
CA ILE A 369 19.92 -11.62 -23.20
C ILE A 369 19.20 -12.35 -22.06
N CYS A 370 18.39 -11.61 -21.29
CA CYS A 370 17.54 -12.16 -20.24
C CYS A 370 18.32 -12.91 -19.17
N PHE A 371 19.39 -12.32 -18.62
CA PHE A 371 20.01 -12.92 -17.44
C PHE A 371 19.10 -12.83 -16.20
N HIS A 372 18.25 -11.81 -16.16
CA HIS A 372 17.10 -11.68 -15.26
C HIS A 372 15.82 -11.66 -16.09
N HIS A 373 14.74 -12.27 -15.59
CA HIS A 373 13.48 -12.47 -16.34
C HIS A 373 12.32 -11.62 -15.83
N ASP A 374 12.53 -10.86 -14.76
CA ASP A 374 11.48 -10.07 -14.15
C ASP A 374 10.95 -9.02 -15.13
N TRP A 375 9.65 -9.10 -15.39
CA TRP A 375 8.95 -8.30 -16.40
C TRP A 375 9.54 -8.33 -17.81
N ALA A 376 10.00 -9.50 -18.26
CA ALA A 376 10.20 -9.79 -19.69
C ALA A 376 8.89 -9.67 -20.50
N HIS A 377 7.75 -9.80 -19.82
CA HIS A 377 6.41 -9.52 -20.33
C HIS A 377 5.51 -8.98 -19.21
N GLY A 378 4.40 -8.35 -19.59
CA GLY A 378 3.29 -8.03 -18.68
C GLY A 378 3.48 -6.81 -17.77
N PHE A 379 4.59 -6.07 -17.86
CA PHE A 379 4.68 -4.78 -17.18
C PHE A 379 3.68 -3.78 -17.80
N PRO A 380 2.83 -3.12 -16.99
CA PRO A 380 1.75 -2.31 -17.52
C PRO A 380 2.20 -0.87 -17.87
N PHE A 381 3.09 -0.69 -18.85
CA PHE A 381 3.62 0.62 -19.27
C PHE A 381 2.54 1.70 -19.42
N GLY A 382 1.41 1.37 -20.05
CA GLY A 382 0.29 2.30 -20.23
C GLY A 382 -0.32 2.80 -18.91
N ALA A 383 -0.39 1.97 -17.87
CA ALA A 383 -0.86 2.37 -16.54
C ALA A 383 0.10 3.38 -15.88
N PHE A 384 1.37 3.37 -16.27
CA PHE A 384 2.40 4.30 -15.83
C PHE A 384 2.47 5.56 -16.70
N GLY A 385 1.70 5.63 -17.79
CA GLY A 385 1.73 6.74 -18.76
C GLY A 385 3.00 6.72 -19.61
N LEU A 386 3.49 5.52 -19.91
CA LEU A 386 4.67 5.27 -20.73
C LEU A 386 4.30 4.55 -22.02
N SER A 387 5.13 4.72 -23.05
CA SER A 387 5.04 3.89 -24.25
C SER A 387 5.52 2.45 -23.95
N ASP A 388 4.97 1.49 -24.68
CA ASP A 388 5.34 0.09 -24.56
C ASP A 388 6.76 -0.15 -25.09
N LYS A 389 7.63 -0.75 -24.27
CA LYS A 389 9.02 -1.05 -24.60
C LYS A 389 9.22 -2.46 -25.16
N TYR A 390 8.21 -3.33 -25.10
CA TYR A 390 8.29 -4.69 -25.65
C TYR A 390 8.39 -4.71 -27.18
N GLY A 391 8.07 -3.60 -27.86
CA GLY A 391 8.27 -3.45 -29.31
C GLY A 391 9.61 -2.84 -29.72
N VAL A 392 10.43 -2.37 -28.77
CA VAL A 392 11.69 -1.68 -29.06
C VAL A 392 12.81 -2.69 -29.24
N ALA A 393 13.60 -2.55 -30.31
CA ALA A 393 14.78 -3.36 -30.56
C ALA A 393 15.81 -3.19 -29.43
N PRO A 394 16.16 -4.25 -28.67
CA PRO A 394 17.15 -4.12 -27.60
C PRO A 394 18.54 -3.89 -28.18
N ALA A 395 19.25 -2.86 -27.72
CA ALA A 395 20.63 -2.58 -28.14
C ALA A 395 21.60 -3.73 -27.87
N SER A 396 21.34 -4.54 -26.83
CA SER A 396 22.08 -5.78 -26.60
C SER A 396 22.06 -6.68 -27.83
N VAL A 397 20.92 -6.80 -28.51
CA VAL A 397 20.77 -7.60 -29.73
C VAL A 397 21.20 -6.80 -30.96
N ALA A 398 20.58 -5.63 -31.18
CA ALA A 398 20.70 -4.85 -32.41
C ALA A 398 22.10 -4.23 -32.63
N GLU A 399 22.80 -3.86 -31.55
CA GLU A 399 24.14 -3.26 -31.62
C GLU A 399 25.22 -4.28 -31.24
N PHE A 400 25.06 -4.98 -30.11
CA PHE A 400 26.13 -5.84 -29.59
C PHE A 400 26.07 -7.30 -30.04
N GLY A 401 24.97 -7.71 -30.67
CA GLY A 401 24.81 -9.07 -31.16
C GLY A 401 24.74 -10.10 -30.03
N PHE A 402 24.12 -9.77 -28.90
CA PHE A 402 23.68 -10.77 -27.93
C PHE A 402 22.59 -11.66 -28.57
N THR A 403 22.52 -12.90 -28.09
CA THR A 403 21.61 -13.94 -28.62
C THR A 403 20.70 -14.47 -27.51
N TYR A 404 19.91 -15.48 -27.82
CA TYR A 404 19.09 -16.25 -26.89
C TYR A 404 19.04 -17.71 -27.38
N ASP A 405 18.64 -18.62 -26.52
CA ASP A 405 18.44 -20.03 -26.85
C ASP A 405 17.06 -20.53 -26.39
N ASP A 406 16.78 -21.79 -26.69
CA ASP A 406 15.49 -22.41 -26.39
C ASP A 406 15.18 -22.42 -24.89
N ASP A 407 16.21 -22.47 -24.03
CA ASP A 407 16.06 -22.40 -22.57
C ASP A 407 15.50 -21.03 -22.15
N VAL A 408 16.10 -19.93 -22.64
CA VAL A 408 15.58 -18.56 -22.39
C VAL A 408 14.15 -18.43 -22.90
N VAL A 409 13.86 -18.96 -24.09
CA VAL A 409 12.50 -18.90 -24.66
C VAL A 409 11.50 -19.67 -23.79
N ALA A 410 11.89 -20.86 -23.29
CA ALA A 410 11.07 -21.69 -22.43
C ALA A 410 10.80 -21.01 -21.07
N GLU A 411 11.81 -20.41 -20.46
CA GLU A 411 11.68 -19.67 -19.20
C GLU A 411 10.74 -18.46 -19.29
N LEU A 412 10.60 -17.88 -20.49
CA LEU A 412 9.68 -16.78 -20.77
C LEU A 412 8.28 -17.25 -21.22
N GLY A 413 7.97 -18.54 -21.09
CA GLY A 413 6.66 -19.08 -21.45
C GLY A 413 6.48 -19.37 -22.95
N GLY A 414 7.59 -19.55 -23.67
CA GLY A 414 7.60 -20.04 -25.06
C GLY A 414 7.72 -18.96 -26.14
N ALA A 415 7.85 -17.68 -25.77
CA ALA A 415 8.05 -16.60 -26.73
C ALA A 415 8.84 -15.44 -26.12
N LEU A 416 9.63 -14.77 -26.95
CA LEU A 416 10.30 -13.50 -26.63
C LEU A 416 9.38 -12.31 -26.94
N TRP A 417 9.71 -11.14 -26.39
CA TRP A 417 9.02 -9.92 -26.76
C TRP A 417 9.35 -9.51 -28.22
N PRO A 418 8.41 -8.87 -28.93
CA PRO A 418 8.56 -8.55 -30.37
C PRO A 418 9.84 -7.81 -30.73
N GLY A 419 10.31 -6.92 -29.86
CA GLY A 419 11.53 -6.14 -30.06
C GLY A 419 12.79 -6.99 -30.31
N VAL A 420 12.88 -8.21 -29.74
CA VAL A 420 14.05 -9.08 -29.98
C VAL A 420 14.16 -9.46 -31.45
N GLY A 421 13.04 -9.81 -32.09
CA GLY A 421 13.03 -10.15 -33.51
C GLY A 421 13.43 -8.96 -34.40
N ALA A 422 12.99 -7.75 -34.04
CA ALA A 422 13.41 -6.53 -34.72
C ALA A 422 14.92 -6.28 -34.57
N GLY A 423 15.46 -6.46 -33.35
CA GLY A 423 16.90 -6.31 -33.11
C GLY A 423 17.76 -7.32 -33.88
N GLU A 424 17.31 -8.57 -34.00
CA GLU A 424 17.99 -9.59 -34.80
C GLU A 424 18.03 -9.23 -36.30
N GLU A 425 16.93 -8.68 -36.83
CA GLU A 425 16.85 -8.18 -38.21
C GLU A 425 17.78 -6.97 -38.41
N GLU A 426 17.72 -5.98 -37.52
CA GLU A 426 18.57 -4.79 -37.58
C GLU A 426 20.07 -5.15 -37.53
N PHE A 427 20.45 -6.05 -36.62
CA PHE A 427 21.83 -6.52 -36.52
C PHE A 427 22.31 -7.17 -37.83
N ARG A 428 21.47 -8.03 -38.42
CA ARG A 428 21.79 -8.69 -39.69
C ARG A 428 21.92 -7.68 -40.84
N GLN A 429 21.02 -6.72 -40.94
CA GLN A 429 21.10 -5.66 -41.95
C GLN A 429 22.37 -4.80 -41.79
N HIS A 430 22.75 -4.47 -40.56
CA HIS A 430 24.00 -3.75 -40.30
C HIS A 430 25.23 -4.58 -40.68
N ALA A 431 25.25 -5.88 -40.35
CA ALA A 431 26.35 -6.76 -40.73
C ALA A 431 26.47 -6.89 -42.26
N GLU A 432 25.36 -7.10 -42.95
CA GLU A 432 25.29 -7.20 -44.41
C GLU A 432 25.71 -5.88 -45.08
N GLY A 433 25.21 -4.74 -44.59
CA GLY A 433 25.60 -3.41 -45.07
C GLY A 433 27.08 -3.10 -44.88
N ALA A 434 27.73 -3.70 -43.87
CA ALA A 434 29.17 -3.64 -43.65
C ALA A 434 29.97 -4.70 -44.43
N GLY A 435 29.30 -5.54 -45.24
CA GLY A 435 29.94 -6.63 -45.99
C GLY A 435 30.48 -7.76 -45.09
N GLN A 436 29.94 -7.91 -43.89
CA GLN A 436 30.36 -8.91 -42.90
C GLN A 436 29.33 -10.02 -42.75
N ARG A 437 29.78 -11.22 -42.41
CA ARG A 437 28.86 -12.28 -41.98
C ARG A 437 28.37 -11.98 -40.56
N PRO A 438 27.09 -12.23 -40.22
CA PRO A 438 26.56 -11.94 -38.89
C PRO A 438 27.40 -12.52 -37.73
N GLU A 439 27.90 -13.75 -37.86
CA GLU A 439 28.75 -14.38 -36.85
C GLU A 439 30.11 -13.68 -36.64
N GLU A 440 30.68 -13.12 -37.70
CA GLU A 440 31.92 -12.32 -37.61
C GLU A 440 31.64 -10.99 -36.93
N ALA A 441 30.54 -10.34 -37.29
CA ALA A 441 30.09 -9.11 -36.65
C ALA A 441 29.83 -9.32 -35.15
N ARG A 442 29.17 -10.42 -34.73
CA ARG A 442 28.93 -10.72 -33.31
C ARG A 442 30.22 -10.86 -32.52
N ARG A 443 31.23 -11.56 -33.08
CA ARG A 443 32.55 -11.69 -32.44
C ARG A 443 33.24 -10.34 -32.24
N MET A 444 33.17 -9.46 -33.23
CA MET A 444 33.72 -8.11 -33.14
C MET A 444 32.97 -7.28 -32.09
N MET A 445 31.64 -7.27 -32.13
CA MET A 445 30.81 -6.48 -31.23
C MET A 445 30.87 -6.95 -29.77
N ARG A 446 31.14 -8.24 -29.52
CA ARG A 446 31.52 -8.73 -28.20
C ARG A 446 32.77 -8.04 -27.65
N GLY A 447 33.77 -7.79 -28.51
CA GLY A 447 34.98 -7.04 -28.15
C GLY A 447 34.65 -5.60 -27.78
N VAL A 448 33.79 -4.95 -28.57
CA VAL A 448 33.29 -3.59 -28.31
C VAL A 448 32.59 -3.52 -26.96
N TYR A 449 31.59 -4.38 -26.71
CA TYR A 449 30.87 -4.44 -25.44
C TYR A 449 31.82 -4.57 -24.23
N ARG A 450 32.81 -5.48 -24.31
CA ARG A 450 33.79 -5.69 -23.23
C ARG A 450 34.62 -4.44 -22.97
N GLN A 451 35.08 -3.77 -24.02
CA GLN A 451 35.82 -2.51 -23.89
C GLN A 451 34.97 -1.44 -23.21
N GLN A 452 33.69 -1.34 -23.56
CA GLN A 452 32.76 -0.38 -22.96
C GLN A 452 32.52 -0.70 -21.46
N MET A 453 32.31 -1.96 -21.11
CA MET A 453 32.21 -2.41 -19.71
C MET A 453 33.48 -2.11 -18.91
N GLU A 454 34.67 -2.29 -19.51
CA GLU A 454 35.94 -1.99 -18.85
C GLU A 454 36.09 -0.49 -18.58
N LEU A 455 35.76 0.36 -19.55
CA LEU A 455 35.73 1.82 -19.37
C LEU A 455 34.77 2.22 -18.26
N GLN A 456 33.59 1.60 -18.21
CA GLN A 456 32.59 1.83 -17.17
C GLN A 456 33.07 1.37 -15.79
N SER A 457 33.80 0.25 -15.71
CA SER A 457 34.43 -0.21 -14.46
C SER A 457 35.53 0.72 -13.98
N ARG A 458 36.32 1.29 -14.89
CA ARG A 458 37.36 2.28 -14.54
C ARG A 458 36.76 3.58 -14.03
N ALA A 459 35.66 4.03 -14.62
CA ALA A 459 34.93 5.20 -14.11
C ALA A 459 34.47 5.00 -12.65
N ARG A 460 34.03 3.79 -12.30
CA ARG A 460 33.69 3.42 -10.91
C ARG A 460 34.91 3.44 -10.00
N ALA A 461 36.00 2.79 -10.41
CA ALA A 461 37.21 2.68 -9.60
C ALA A 461 37.90 4.03 -9.32
N ALA A 462 37.86 4.96 -10.29
CA ALA A 462 38.44 6.29 -10.12
C ALA A 462 37.74 7.12 -9.02
N ASP A 463 36.42 6.94 -8.83
CA ASP A 463 35.68 7.58 -7.72
C ASP A 463 36.06 6.95 -6.36
N ASP A 464 36.25 5.63 -6.32
CA ASP A 464 36.67 4.91 -5.11
C ASP A 464 38.09 5.31 -4.67
N GLU A 465 39.03 5.43 -5.61
CA GLU A 465 40.41 5.88 -5.34
C GLU A 465 40.47 7.35 -4.88
N ALA A 466 39.69 8.24 -5.51
CA ALA A 466 39.60 9.65 -5.11
C ALA A 466 39.07 9.83 -3.66
N LYS A 467 38.33 8.84 -3.15
CA LYS A 467 37.78 8.81 -1.79
C LYS A 467 38.64 8.02 -0.80
N GLY A 468 39.80 7.50 -1.22
CA GLY A 468 40.69 6.72 -0.36
C GLY A 468 40.11 5.36 0.06
N VAL A 469 39.12 4.84 -0.68
CA VAL A 469 38.56 3.50 -0.45
C VAL A 469 39.59 2.49 -0.96
N LYS A 470 40.19 1.71 -0.06
CA LYS A 470 41.06 0.60 -0.47
C LYS A 470 40.23 -0.43 -1.20
N VAL A 471 40.42 -0.54 -2.52
CA VAL A 471 39.87 -1.63 -3.32
C VAL A 471 40.48 -2.93 -2.82
N GLY A 472 39.70 -3.70 -2.07
CA GLY A 472 40.05 -5.07 -1.72
C GLY A 472 40.05 -5.90 -2.99
N ALA A 473 41.22 -6.37 -3.39
CA ALA A 473 41.37 -7.35 -4.45
C ALA A 473 40.76 -8.68 -3.98
N GLU A 474 39.47 -8.89 -4.20
CA GLU A 474 38.86 -10.21 -4.11
C GLU A 474 37.56 -10.25 -4.91
N LEU A 475 37.66 -10.79 -6.12
CA LEU A 475 36.68 -11.71 -6.70
C LEU A 475 37.37 -12.35 -7.89
N ALA A 476 38.08 -13.43 -7.58
CA ALA A 476 38.50 -14.41 -8.55
C ALA A 476 37.26 -14.93 -9.29
N LEU A 477 37.44 -15.09 -10.59
CA LEU A 477 36.57 -15.83 -11.48
C LEU A 477 36.34 -17.24 -10.91
N ASP A 478 35.07 -17.61 -10.76
CA ASP A 478 34.56 -18.97 -10.95
C ASP A 478 33.23 -18.87 -11.70
#